data_AF-A0A2S2N579-F1
#
_entry.id   AF-A0A2S2N579-F1
#
_cell.length_a   1.000
_cell.length_b   1.000
_cell.length_c   1.000
_cell.angle_alpha   90.00
_cell.angle_beta   90.00
_cell.angle_gamma   90.00
#
_symmetry.space_group_name_H-M   'P 1'
#
loop_
_entity.id
_entity.type
_entity.pdbx_description
1 polymer ?
#
loop_
_entity_poly.entity_id
_entity_poly.type
_entity_poly.pdbx_seq_one_letter_code
_entity_poly.pdbx_strand_id
1 'polypeptide(L)'
;MQEDLLLPVVKSEGGEDFEGATVIEPLKGYYDAPIATLDFSSLYPSIMIAHNLCYTTLLPPGGAQKHGLGPQDFIRTPTGQLFVTPRVRRGVLPRVLEGLLAARSRVKAALAEEQDPERRQVLDGRQLALKVSANSIYGFTGAQAGRLPCLEISQSVTGFGRQMIERTKQLVESEYPDVQVVYGDTDSVMSPGGTFGVF
;
A
#
# COMPACT_ATOMS: atom_id res chain seq x y z
N MET A 1 -15.46 15.42 10.20
CA MET A 1 -15.30 16.07 8.88
C MET A 1 -16.43 15.57 8.03
N GLN A 2 -17.41 16.42 7.73
CA GLN A 2 -18.63 16.03 7.02
C GLN A 2 -18.57 16.74 5.66
N GLU A 3 -18.39 15.97 4.60
CA GLU A 3 -18.51 16.46 3.23
C GLU A 3 -19.91 16.18 2.72
N ASP A 4 -20.41 17.04 1.84
CA ASP A 4 -21.72 16.89 1.21
C ASP A 4 -21.63 15.92 0.02
N LEU A 5 -21.44 14.63 0.35
CA LEU A 5 -21.32 13.53 -0.60
C LEU A 5 -22.38 12.48 -0.32
N LEU A 6 -22.93 11.90 -1.39
CA LEU A 6 -23.85 10.77 -1.33
C LEU A 6 -23.17 9.50 -1.85
N LEU A 7 -23.38 8.37 -1.16
CA LEU A 7 -22.89 7.07 -1.60
C LEU A 7 -23.90 6.44 -2.57
N PRO A 8 -23.48 6.11 -3.82
CA PRO A 8 -24.36 5.41 -4.75
C PRO A 8 -24.55 3.96 -4.33
N VAL A 9 -25.69 3.38 -4.72
CA VAL A 9 -25.89 1.93 -4.67
C VAL A 9 -25.47 1.35 -6.01
N VAL A 10 -24.35 0.64 -6.03
CA VAL A 10 -23.83 -0.04 -7.22
C VAL A 10 -24.20 -1.52 -7.12
N LYS A 11 -24.88 -2.07 -8.12
CA LYS A 11 -25.08 -3.52 -8.22
C LYS A 11 -23.82 -4.12 -8.87
N SER A 12 -23.14 -5.01 -8.15
CA SER A 12 -22.06 -5.79 -8.73
C SER A 12 -22.63 -7.02 -9.41
N GLU A 13 -22.45 -7.13 -10.71
CA GLU A 13 -22.46 -8.42 -11.40
C GLU A 13 -21.01 -8.91 -11.39
N GLY A 14 -20.77 -10.22 -11.20
CA GLY A 14 -19.42 -10.76 -11.01
C GLY A 14 -18.45 -10.25 -12.10
N GLY A 15 -17.30 -9.75 -11.67
CA GLY A 15 -16.27 -9.21 -12.56
C GLY A 15 -15.16 -10.23 -12.78
N GLU A 16 -14.24 -9.91 -13.69
CA GLU A 16 -13.01 -10.69 -13.87
C GLU A 16 -12.03 -10.41 -12.72
N ASP A 17 -11.28 -11.43 -12.30
CA ASP A 17 -10.19 -11.25 -11.34
C ASP A 17 -9.12 -10.31 -11.91
N PHE A 18 -8.40 -9.61 -11.01
CA PHE A 18 -7.35 -8.67 -11.39
C PHE A 18 -5.97 -9.11 -10.89
N GLU A 19 -4.93 -8.59 -11.52
CA GLU A 19 -3.54 -8.92 -11.17
C GLU A 19 -3.17 -8.45 -9.76
N GLY A 20 -2.78 -9.42 -8.92
CA GLY A 20 -2.44 -9.24 -7.52
C GLY A 20 -1.01 -8.74 -7.27
N ALA A 21 -0.47 -9.10 -6.11
CA ALA A 21 0.90 -8.81 -5.73
C ALA A 21 1.91 -9.64 -6.54
N THR A 22 3.18 -9.22 -6.51
CA THR A 22 4.30 -9.98 -7.08
C THR A 22 5.11 -10.64 -5.98
N VAL A 23 5.50 -11.89 -6.24
CA VAL A 23 6.53 -12.61 -5.49
C VAL A 23 7.75 -12.73 -6.40
N ILE A 24 8.91 -12.32 -5.90
CA ILE A 24 10.19 -12.49 -6.61
C ILE A 24 10.55 -13.97 -6.55
N GLU A 25 10.93 -14.55 -7.70
CA GLU A 25 11.30 -15.96 -7.78
C GLU A 25 12.45 -16.28 -6.80
N PRO A 26 12.27 -17.23 -5.87
CA PRO A 26 13.27 -17.51 -4.87
C PRO A 26 14.51 -18.19 -5.47
N LEU A 27 15.67 -17.72 -5.08
CA LEU A 27 16.92 -18.48 -5.21
C LEU A 27 16.92 -19.56 -4.13
N LYS A 28 16.48 -20.76 -4.49
CA LYS A 28 16.33 -21.86 -3.54
C LYS A 28 17.70 -22.37 -3.11
N GLY A 29 17.91 -22.47 -1.80
CA GLY A 29 19.16 -22.97 -1.24
C GLY A 29 19.15 -22.97 0.28
N TYR A 30 20.21 -23.52 0.84
CA TYR A 30 20.54 -23.35 2.25
C TYR A 30 21.50 -22.15 2.36
N TYR A 31 21.15 -21.19 3.19
CA TYR A 31 21.95 -20.00 3.45
C TYR A 31 22.56 -20.12 4.84
N ASP A 32 23.88 -20.25 4.91
CA ASP A 32 24.67 -20.25 6.15
C ASP A 32 25.11 -18.84 6.58
N ALA A 33 24.89 -17.85 5.72
CA ALA A 33 25.10 -16.43 5.99
C ALA A 33 23.80 -15.72 6.42
N PRO A 34 23.89 -14.62 7.20
CA PRO A 34 22.73 -13.82 7.59
C PRO A 34 21.97 -13.27 6.37
N ILE A 35 20.64 -13.30 6.43
CA ILE A 35 19.76 -12.67 5.44
C ILE A 35 19.12 -11.44 6.07
N ALA A 36 19.31 -10.28 5.45
CA ALA A 36 18.62 -9.06 5.83
C ALA A 36 17.24 -9.03 5.15
N THR A 37 16.20 -8.74 5.93
CA THR A 37 14.84 -8.53 5.42
C THR A 37 14.50 -7.06 5.54
N LEU A 38 14.16 -6.44 4.40
CA LEU A 38 13.71 -5.05 4.33
C LEU A 38 12.24 -5.05 3.89
N ASP A 39 11.36 -4.42 4.67
CA ASP A 39 9.92 -4.37 4.41
C ASP A 39 9.36 -2.94 4.37
N PHE A 40 8.34 -2.74 3.54
CA PHE A 40 7.56 -1.51 3.54
C PHE A 40 6.52 -1.53 4.67
N SER A 41 6.63 -0.57 5.60
CA SER A 41 5.61 -0.45 6.65
C SER A 41 4.26 -0.03 6.06
N SER A 42 3.27 -0.93 6.12
CA SER A 42 1.89 -0.68 5.66
C SER A 42 1.82 -0.28 4.18
N LEU A 43 2.41 -1.08 3.28
CA LEU A 43 2.56 -0.78 1.85
C LEU A 43 1.29 -0.23 1.19
N TYR A 44 0.18 -0.99 1.18
CA TYR A 44 -1.04 -0.58 0.46
C TYR A 44 -1.69 0.70 1.02
N PRO A 45 -1.91 0.85 2.35
CA PRO A 45 -2.32 2.13 2.92
C PRO A 45 -1.43 3.30 2.48
N SER A 46 -0.11 3.11 2.50
CA SER A 46 0.86 4.15 2.14
C SER A 46 0.76 4.54 0.66
N ILE A 47 0.60 3.58 -0.25
CA ILE A 47 0.36 3.84 -1.68
C ILE A 47 -0.92 4.67 -1.88
N MET A 48 -2.02 4.26 -1.25
CA MET A 48 -3.30 4.96 -1.37
C MET A 48 -3.21 6.41 -0.88
N ILE A 49 -2.49 6.65 0.22
CA ILE A 49 -2.26 8.00 0.77
C ILE A 49 -1.36 8.81 -0.17
N ALA A 50 -0.19 8.28 -0.53
CA ALA A 50 0.83 8.99 -1.31
C ALA A 50 0.31 9.42 -2.70
N HIS A 51 -0.51 8.58 -3.32
CA HIS A 51 -1.05 8.81 -4.66
C HIS A 51 -2.51 9.31 -4.65
N ASN A 52 -3.06 9.65 -3.48
CA ASN A 52 -4.42 10.17 -3.31
C ASN A 52 -5.51 9.28 -3.97
N LEU A 53 -5.37 7.96 -3.86
CA LEU A 53 -6.29 7.00 -4.50
C LEU A 53 -7.59 6.89 -3.69
N CYS A 54 -8.70 7.26 -4.31
CA CYS A 54 -10.02 7.26 -3.68
C CYS A 54 -11.13 7.23 -4.73
N TYR A 55 -12.32 6.74 -4.35
CA TYR A 55 -13.54 6.86 -5.15
C TYR A 55 -13.80 8.30 -5.62
N THR A 56 -13.55 9.27 -4.75
CA THR A 56 -13.83 10.69 -5.02
C THR A 56 -12.75 11.39 -5.84
N THR A 57 -11.63 10.71 -6.14
CA THR A 57 -10.50 11.28 -6.88
C THR A 57 -10.23 10.56 -8.20
N LEU A 58 -10.87 9.41 -8.44
CA LEU A 58 -10.83 8.70 -9.72
C LEU A 58 -11.49 9.53 -10.82
N LEU A 59 -10.79 9.69 -11.94
CA LEU A 59 -11.29 10.35 -13.13
C LEU A 59 -11.83 9.31 -14.13
N PRO A 60 -13.04 9.51 -14.68
CA PRO A 60 -13.51 8.71 -15.80
C PRO A 60 -12.70 9.02 -17.07
N PRO A 61 -12.76 8.15 -18.09
CA PRO A 61 -12.18 8.44 -19.41
C PRO A 61 -12.66 9.81 -19.94
N GLY A 62 -11.73 10.65 -20.38
CA GLY A 62 -12.03 12.02 -20.83
C GLY A 62 -12.32 13.03 -19.71
N GLY A 63 -12.32 12.60 -18.44
CA GLY A 63 -12.62 13.45 -17.28
C GLY A 63 -11.63 14.61 -17.13
N ALA A 64 -10.34 14.37 -17.39
CA ALA A 64 -9.32 15.41 -17.31
C ALA A 64 -9.60 16.58 -18.28
N GLN A 65 -9.95 16.27 -19.53
CA GLN A 65 -10.27 17.27 -20.55
C GLN A 65 -11.59 17.99 -20.23
N LYS A 66 -12.62 17.23 -19.83
CA LYS A 66 -13.95 17.78 -19.49
C LYS A 66 -13.87 18.80 -18.34
N HIS A 67 -12.99 18.56 -17.38
CA HIS A 67 -12.79 19.44 -16.23
C HIS A 67 -11.67 20.47 -16.44
N GLY A 68 -11.05 20.54 -17.62
CA GLY A 68 -9.97 21.49 -17.92
C GLY A 68 -8.74 21.31 -17.02
N LEU A 69 -8.45 20.08 -16.58
CA LEU A 69 -7.36 19.79 -15.66
C LEU A 69 -6.00 19.85 -16.36
N GLY A 70 -5.05 20.53 -15.73
CA GLY A 70 -3.67 20.59 -16.20
C GLY A 70 -2.88 19.32 -15.84
N PRO A 71 -1.66 19.15 -16.40
CA PRO A 71 -0.81 17.98 -16.13
C PRO A 71 -0.41 17.77 -14.66
N GLN A 72 -0.52 18.81 -13.81
CA GLN A 72 -0.18 18.74 -12.37
C GLN A 72 -1.39 18.41 -11.48
N ASP A 73 -2.58 18.35 -12.08
CA ASP A 73 -3.83 18.20 -11.36
C ASP A 73 -4.26 16.74 -11.25
N PHE A 74 -3.60 15.85 -11.98
CA PHE A 74 -3.82 14.42 -11.91
C PHE A 74 -2.53 13.62 -12.11
N ILE A 75 -2.57 12.36 -11.70
CA ILE A 75 -1.53 11.36 -11.97
C ILE A 75 -2.09 10.24 -12.83
N ARG A 76 -1.21 9.51 -13.50
CA ARG A 76 -1.52 8.25 -14.17
C ARG A 76 -0.90 7.09 -13.41
N THR A 77 -1.69 6.06 -13.09
CA THR A 77 -1.24 4.87 -12.37
C THR A 77 -0.54 3.89 -13.33
N PRO A 78 0.22 2.90 -12.84
CA PRO A 78 0.87 1.90 -13.68
C PRO A 78 -0.10 1.10 -14.56
N THR A 79 -1.34 0.94 -14.07
CA THR A 79 -2.44 0.26 -14.78
C THR A 79 -3.25 1.21 -15.68
N GLY A 80 -2.89 2.49 -15.73
CA GLY A 80 -3.38 3.46 -16.71
C GLY A 80 -4.55 4.34 -16.26
N GLN A 81 -5.07 4.15 -15.04
CA GLN A 81 -6.14 4.97 -14.48
C GLN A 81 -5.63 6.36 -14.10
N LEU A 82 -6.55 7.33 -14.08
CA LEU A 82 -6.23 8.72 -13.74
C LEU A 82 -6.87 9.09 -12.40
N PHE A 83 -6.10 9.68 -11.51
CA PHE A 83 -6.56 10.19 -10.22
C PHE A 83 -6.15 11.64 -10.03
N VAL A 84 -7.05 12.49 -9.55
CA VAL A 84 -6.69 13.89 -9.25
C VAL A 84 -5.74 13.97 -8.05
N THR A 85 -4.83 14.93 -8.08
CA THR A 85 -3.91 15.19 -6.98
C THR A 85 -4.64 15.88 -5.81
N PRO A 86 -4.06 15.87 -4.59
CA PRO A 86 -4.61 16.60 -3.45
C PRO A 86 -4.79 18.10 -3.68
N ARG A 87 -4.14 18.68 -4.71
CA ARG A 87 -4.30 20.08 -5.12
C ARG A 87 -5.73 20.40 -5.57
N VAL A 88 -6.38 19.44 -6.23
CA VAL A 88 -7.77 19.57 -6.71
C VAL A 88 -8.74 19.09 -5.64
N ARG A 89 -8.52 17.88 -5.12
CA ARG A 89 -9.38 17.28 -4.10
C ARG A 89 -8.61 16.26 -3.29
N ARG A 90 -8.70 16.36 -1.96
CA ARG A 90 -8.19 15.35 -1.05
C ARG A 90 -9.19 14.20 -0.90
N GLY A 91 -8.76 12.98 -1.20
CA GLY A 91 -9.60 11.79 -1.12
C GLY A 91 -10.12 11.51 0.30
N VAL A 92 -11.28 10.85 0.38
CA VAL A 92 -11.84 10.36 1.66
C VAL A 92 -11.01 9.20 2.20
N LEU A 93 -10.67 8.21 1.36
CA LEU A 93 -9.91 7.03 1.79
C LEU A 93 -8.52 7.38 2.37
N PRO A 94 -7.69 8.25 1.74
CA PRO A 94 -6.44 8.70 2.34
C PRO A 94 -6.60 9.26 3.75
N ARG A 95 -7.61 10.10 4.01
CA ARG A 95 -7.86 10.67 5.34
C ARG A 95 -8.27 9.63 6.38
N VAL A 96 -9.10 8.66 5.97
CA VAL A 96 -9.48 7.53 6.85
C VAL A 96 -8.24 6.70 7.20
N LEU A 97 -7.42 6.38 6.20
CA LEU A 97 -6.18 5.61 6.37
C LEU A 97 -5.17 6.34 7.27
N GLU A 98 -4.96 7.63 7.08
CA GLU A 98 -4.13 8.45 7.97
C GLU A 98 -4.62 8.40 9.42
N GLY A 99 -5.94 8.50 9.63
CA GLY A 99 -6.54 8.37 10.97
C GLY A 99 -6.24 7.02 11.62
N LEU A 100 -6.38 5.92 10.87
CA LEU A 100 -6.08 4.56 11.32
C LEU A 100 -4.60 4.36 11.61
N LEU A 101 -3.71 4.83 10.71
CA LEU A 101 -2.27 4.73 10.88
C LEU A 101 -1.76 5.58 12.05
N ALA A 102 -2.31 6.78 12.24
CA ALA A 102 -1.99 7.63 13.39
C ALA A 102 -2.45 6.98 14.70
N ALA A 103 -3.64 6.38 14.72
CA ALA A 103 -4.10 5.61 15.88
C ALA A 103 -3.19 4.42 16.18
N ARG A 104 -2.78 3.68 15.14
CA ARG A 104 -1.85 2.54 15.27
C ARG A 104 -0.49 2.97 15.81
N SER A 105 0.04 4.09 15.31
CA SER A 105 1.31 4.65 15.77
C SER A 105 1.28 4.99 17.27
N ARG A 106 0.20 5.63 17.75
CA ARG A 106 0.01 5.91 19.18
C ARG A 106 -0.03 4.63 20.03
N VAL A 107 -0.70 3.57 19.55
CA VAL A 107 -0.74 2.28 20.27
C VAL A 107 0.64 1.62 20.29
N LYS A 108 1.39 1.66 19.18
CA LYS A 108 2.77 1.15 19.15
C LYS A 108 3.70 1.92 20.08
N ALA A 109 3.56 3.24 20.17
CA ALA A 109 4.32 4.06 21.11
C ALA A 109 4.00 3.68 22.56
N ALA A 110 2.72 3.52 22.91
CA ALA A 110 2.31 3.05 24.23
C ALA A 110 2.84 1.63 24.54
N LEU A 111 2.82 0.73 23.55
CA LEU A 111 3.34 -0.63 23.68
C LEU A 111 4.86 -0.66 23.95
N ALA A 112 5.62 0.29 23.40
CA ALA A 112 7.07 0.37 23.62
C ALA A 112 7.41 0.70 25.08
N GLU A 113 6.61 1.56 25.72
CA GLU A 113 6.82 2.02 27.10
C GLU A 113 6.19 1.09 28.15
N GLU A 114 5.22 0.26 27.77
CA GLU A 114 4.51 -0.63 28.70
C GLU A 114 5.39 -1.80 29.13
N GLN A 115 5.45 -2.06 30.44
CA GLN A 115 6.30 -3.10 31.02
C GLN A 115 5.48 -4.34 31.43
N ASP A 116 4.20 -4.15 31.76
CA ASP A 116 3.34 -5.23 32.19
C ASP A 116 3.04 -6.21 31.03
N PRO A 117 3.38 -7.51 31.16
CA PRO A 117 3.24 -8.47 30.07
C PRO A 117 1.81 -8.63 29.55
N GLU A 118 0.80 -8.61 30.42
CA GLU A 118 -0.61 -8.77 30.04
C GLU A 118 -1.09 -7.54 29.25
N ARG A 119 -0.78 -6.33 29.73
CA ARG A 119 -1.12 -5.09 29.02
C ARG A 119 -0.39 -4.96 27.69
N ARG A 120 0.87 -5.40 27.61
CA ARG A 120 1.60 -5.47 26.33
C ARG A 120 0.86 -6.34 25.33
N GLN A 121 0.35 -7.51 25.73
CA GLN A 121 -0.43 -8.37 24.84
C GLN A 121 -1.72 -7.69 24.35
N VAL A 122 -2.43 -6.98 25.23
CA VAL A 122 -3.64 -6.23 24.86
C VAL A 122 -3.31 -5.11 23.86
N LEU A 123 -2.23 -4.36 24.10
CA LEU A 123 -1.78 -3.28 23.20
C LEU A 123 -1.31 -3.82 21.85
N ASP A 124 -0.63 -4.98 21.83
CA ASP A 124 -0.24 -5.63 20.59
C ASP A 124 -1.47 -6.10 19.79
N GLY A 125 -2.43 -6.75 20.45
CA GLY A 125 -3.71 -7.10 19.84
C GLY A 125 -4.43 -5.88 19.24
N ARG A 126 -4.39 -4.74 19.94
CA ARG A 126 -4.97 -3.48 19.46
C ARG A 126 -4.25 -2.92 18.23
N GLN A 127 -2.91 -2.93 18.18
CA GLN A 127 -2.20 -2.45 16.98
C GLN A 127 -2.38 -3.38 15.78
N LEU A 128 -2.49 -4.70 16.01
CA LEU A 128 -2.80 -5.69 14.97
C LEU A 128 -4.21 -5.47 14.41
N ALA A 129 -5.22 -5.23 15.24
CA ALA A 129 -6.58 -4.94 14.79
C ALA A 129 -6.64 -3.67 13.91
N LEU A 130 -5.88 -2.63 14.28
CA LEU A 130 -5.75 -1.41 13.48
C LEU A 130 -5.01 -1.67 12.16
N LYS A 131 -3.96 -2.51 12.15
CA LYS A 131 -3.27 -2.95 10.92
C LYS A 131 -4.25 -3.65 9.98
N VAL A 132 -5.01 -4.62 10.50
CA VAL A 132 -6.00 -5.38 9.72
C VAL A 132 -7.03 -4.43 9.13
N SER A 133 -7.59 -3.53 9.94
CA SER A 133 -8.59 -2.56 9.48
C SER A 133 -8.06 -1.64 8.36
N ALA A 134 -6.82 -1.16 8.47
CA ALA A 134 -6.20 -0.35 7.43
C ALA A 134 -6.01 -1.15 6.12
N ASN A 135 -5.53 -2.40 6.20
CA ASN A 135 -5.35 -3.26 5.03
C ASN A 135 -6.70 -3.68 4.40
N SER A 136 -7.75 -3.83 5.21
CA SER A 136 -9.10 -4.16 4.74
C SER A 136 -9.73 -3.05 3.90
N ILE A 137 -9.29 -1.79 4.00
CA ILE A 137 -9.82 -0.69 3.16
C ILE A 137 -9.49 -0.91 1.69
N TYR A 138 -8.25 -1.32 1.37
CA TYR A 138 -7.89 -1.74 0.01
C TYR A 138 -8.70 -2.99 -0.40
N GLY A 139 -8.85 -3.96 0.50
CA GLY A 139 -9.65 -5.17 0.22
C GLY A 139 -11.12 -4.83 -0.09
N PHE A 140 -11.68 -3.83 0.58
CA PHE A 140 -13.04 -3.35 0.35
C PHE A 140 -13.21 -2.77 -1.06
N THR A 141 -12.23 -2.04 -1.59
CA THR A 141 -12.31 -1.52 -2.97
C THR A 141 -12.24 -2.64 -4.00
N GLY A 142 -11.55 -3.75 -3.70
CA GLY A 142 -11.41 -4.89 -4.60
C GLY A 142 -12.50 -5.95 -4.48
N ALA A 143 -13.35 -5.87 -3.46
CA ALA A 143 -14.37 -6.87 -3.18
C ALA A 143 -15.56 -6.75 -4.15
N GLN A 144 -15.55 -7.57 -5.22
CA GLN A 144 -16.64 -7.63 -6.19
C GLN A 144 -17.96 -8.07 -5.55
N ALA A 145 -17.94 -9.02 -4.61
CA ALA A 145 -19.09 -9.38 -3.79
C ALA A 145 -19.32 -8.35 -2.64
N GLY A 146 -19.24 -7.06 -2.97
CA GLY A 146 -19.27 -5.94 -2.03
C GLY A 146 -20.32 -4.89 -2.38
N ARG A 147 -20.43 -3.87 -1.54
CA ARG A 147 -21.43 -2.78 -1.71
C ARG A 147 -20.94 -1.65 -2.63
N LEU A 148 -19.62 -1.53 -2.82
CA LEU A 148 -19.01 -0.45 -3.59
C LEU A 148 -17.66 -0.89 -4.20
N PRO A 149 -17.65 -1.91 -5.07
CA PRO A 149 -16.42 -2.32 -5.74
C PRO A 149 -15.89 -1.20 -6.65
N CYS A 150 -14.57 -1.04 -6.69
CA CYS A 150 -13.84 -0.18 -7.60
C CYS A 150 -12.47 -0.82 -7.86
N LEU A 151 -12.45 -1.72 -8.84
CA LEU A 151 -11.27 -2.49 -9.22
C LEU A 151 -10.14 -1.59 -9.70
N GLU A 152 -10.46 -0.41 -10.25
CA GLU A 152 -9.52 0.62 -10.68
C GLU A 152 -8.56 1.04 -9.56
N ILE A 153 -9.08 1.19 -8.34
CA ILE A 153 -8.26 1.52 -7.17
C ILE A 153 -7.38 0.33 -6.82
N SER A 154 -7.95 -0.87 -6.75
CA SER A 154 -7.21 -2.06 -6.34
C SER A 154 -6.09 -2.43 -7.32
N GLN A 155 -6.38 -2.41 -8.62
CA GLN A 155 -5.41 -2.59 -9.70
C GLN A 155 -4.29 -1.54 -9.65
N SER A 156 -4.64 -0.28 -9.38
CA SER A 156 -3.65 0.78 -9.26
C SER A 156 -2.74 0.57 -8.05
N VAL A 157 -3.29 0.15 -6.91
CA VAL A 157 -2.52 -0.14 -5.70
C VAL A 157 -1.55 -1.31 -5.94
N THR A 158 -2.01 -2.41 -6.53
CA THR A 158 -1.12 -3.55 -6.81
C THR A 158 -0.10 -3.19 -7.87
N GLY A 159 -0.47 -2.43 -8.91
CA GLY A 159 0.44 -1.95 -9.94
C GLY A 159 1.58 -1.08 -9.37
N PHE A 160 1.28 -0.17 -8.44
CA PHE A 160 2.32 0.57 -7.71
C PHE A 160 3.18 -0.35 -6.84
N GLY A 161 2.57 -1.31 -6.12
CA GLY A 161 3.29 -2.29 -5.32
C GLY A 161 4.33 -3.07 -6.13
N ARG A 162 3.93 -3.57 -7.32
CA ARG A 162 4.83 -4.27 -8.25
C ARG A 162 6.00 -3.39 -8.72
N GLN A 163 5.74 -2.13 -9.06
CA GLN A 163 6.82 -1.21 -9.43
C GLN A 163 7.76 -0.92 -8.26
N MET A 164 7.23 -0.77 -7.04
CA MET A 164 8.02 -0.46 -5.86
C MET A 164 8.95 -1.60 -5.46
N ILE A 165 8.47 -2.85 -5.46
CA ILE A 165 9.31 -4.00 -5.11
C ILE A 165 10.42 -4.23 -6.15
N GLU A 166 10.08 -4.13 -7.44
CA GLU A 166 11.06 -4.26 -8.53
C GLU A 166 12.11 -3.14 -8.46
N ARG A 167 11.67 -1.90 -8.20
CA ARG A 167 12.59 -0.77 -8.02
C ARG A 167 13.49 -0.96 -6.80
N THR A 168 12.95 -1.49 -5.71
CA THR A 168 13.71 -1.76 -4.48
C THR A 168 14.78 -2.81 -4.74
N LYS A 169 14.41 -3.92 -5.40
CA LYS A 169 15.36 -4.96 -5.82
C LYS A 169 16.50 -4.36 -6.64
N GLN A 170 16.16 -3.65 -7.72
CA GLN A 170 17.15 -3.05 -8.62
C GLN A 170 18.08 -2.09 -7.89
N LEU A 171 17.56 -1.31 -6.94
CA LEU A 171 18.34 -0.35 -6.17
C LEU A 171 19.30 -1.05 -5.20
N VAL A 172 18.83 -2.09 -4.49
CA VAL A 172 19.69 -2.88 -3.60
C VAL A 172 20.85 -3.50 -4.39
N GLU A 173 20.55 -4.15 -5.51
CA GLU A 173 21.56 -4.83 -6.35
C GLU A 173 22.50 -3.83 -7.05
N SER A 174 22.05 -2.59 -7.33
CA SER A 174 22.91 -1.56 -7.95
C SER A 174 23.83 -0.86 -6.95
N GLU A 175 23.35 -0.59 -5.73
CA GLU A 175 24.12 0.11 -4.69
C GLU A 175 25.10 -0.84 -3.99
N TYR A 176 24.75 -2.13 -3.92
CA TYR A 176 25.58 -3.17 -3.33
C TYR A 176 25.80 -4.29 -4.36
N PRO A 177 26.78 -4.17 -5.28
CA PRO A 177 26.98 -5.11 -6.38
C PRO A 177 27.25 -6.56 -5.94
N ASP A 178 27.77 -6.76 -4.73
CA ASP A 178 28.02 -8.08 -4.15
C ASP A 178 26.78 -8.69 -3.46
N VAL A 179 25.66 -7.96 -3.43
CA VAL A 179 24.41 -8.37 -2.82
C VAL A 179 23.40 -8.70 -3.91
N GLN A 180 22.93 -9.94 -3.91
CA GLN A 180 21.85 -10.38 -4.76
C GLN A 180 20.58 -10.54 -3.92
N VAL A 181 19.44 -10.03 -4.40
CA VAL A 181 18.16 -10.29 -3.74
C VAL A 181 17.77 -11.74 -4.00
N VAL A 182 17.65 -12.52 -2.92
CA VAL A 182 17.39 -13.97 -2.99
C VAL A 182 15.92 -14.31 -2.94
N TYR A 183 15.10 -13.42 -2.38
CA TYR A 183 13.66 -13.57 -2.31
C TYR A 183 12.97 -12.22 -2.10
N GLY A 184 11.69 -12.16 -2.39
CA GLY A 184 10.84 -11.06 -1.99
C GLY A 184 9.37 -11.43 -2.13
N ASP A 185 8.57 -10.99 -1.17
CA ASP A 185 7.13 -11.22 -1.15
C ASP A 185 6.45 -9.88 -0.97
N THR A 186 5.77 -9.41 -2.01
CA THR A 186 4.85 -8.27 -2.04
C THR A 186 5.43 -6.93 -1.56
N ASP A 187 5.68 -6.81 -0.26
CA ASP A 187 6.17 -5.63 0.44
C ASP A 187 7.55 -5.82 1.07
N SER A 188 8.19 -6.99 0.90
CA SER A 188 9.50 -7.28 1.46
C SER A 188 10.50 -7.80 0.44
N VAL A 189 11.78 -7.45 0.64
CA VAL A 189 12.92 -8.02 -0.08
C VAL A 189 13.90 -8.62 0.92
N MET A 190 14.46 -9.77 0.55
CA MET A 190 15.42 -10.51 1.35
C MET A 190 16.72 -10.64 0.57
N SER A 191 17.82 -10.22 1.18
CA SER A 191 19.14 -10.27 0.56
C SER A 191 20.19 -10.75 1.56
N PRO A 192 21.18 -11.57 1.16
CA PRO A 192 22.29 -11.92 2.02
C PRO A 192 23.01 -10.66 2.48
N GLY A 193 23.28 -10.58 3.77
CA GLY A 193 24.17 -9.56 4.30
C GLY A 193 25.57 -9.84 3.78
N GLY A 194 26.03 -9.06 2.81
CA GLY A 194 27.47 -8.89 2.60
C GLY A 194 28.10 -8.46 3.92
N THR A 195 29.38 -8.75 4.14
CA THR A 195 30.09 -8.29 5.33
C THR A 195 30.00 -6.75 5.34
N PHE A 196 29.08 -6.19 6.12
CA PHE A 196 29.03 -4.76 6.35
C PHE A 196 30.30 -4.43 7.12
N GLY A 197 31.35 -4.08 6.39
CA GLY A 197 32.58 -3.55 6.97
C GLY A 197 32.17 -2.37 7.86
N VAL A 198 32.27 -2.58 9.16
CA VAL A 198 32.15 -1.52 10.14
C VAL A 198 33.32 -0.59 9.85
N PHE A 199 33.06 0.59 9.29
CA PHE A 199 34.01 1.69 9.30
C PHE A 199 34.05 2.30 10.71
#